data_AF-A0A5K3F8A1-F1
#
_entry.id   AF-A0A5K3F8A1-F1
#
_cell.length_a   1.000
_cell.length_b   1.000
_cell.length_c   1.000
_cell.angle_alpha   90.00
_cell.angle_beta   90.00
_cell.angle_gamma   90.00
#
_symmetry.space_group_name_H-M   'P 1'
#
loop_
_entity.id
_entity.type
_entity.pdbx_description
1 polymer ?
#
loop_
_entity_poly.entity_id
_entity_poly.type
_entity_poly.pdbx_seq_one_letter_code
_entity_poly.pdbx_strand_id
1 'polypeptide(L)'
;MFLRGFPWLGVPAIDFAITSHRSCKFIAFLTSFLCACRANLLLAHCLLHVFSVELHSERKTINITMGLLNMACVLVAAFMAAASPIVHGVWAIGNRFACLPDPEWPHALVIFYMVHKALFCDALAQSLVILIACFQLYQIRQHLRQTAICLRFNSESKFLLFSSLQKLREKTLRTCECLRVVYVHAGFIATLRIIQGCVTFAFANVIYGSGRRHVFESGVRETLVSYFATFDLINLCEVIANLLHTWVIYFWQMTMRNALLRCLISLFRPFKKLRDSLHGLLYTDRIGFPKEGEDNVPKERRSEPSKRREVDRAFLEYMWMLSSWLNEKELKGTLEWLVNEQGLPEELEVFMKENKILV
;
A
#
# COMPACT_ATOMS: atom_id res chain seq x y z
N MET A 1 21.36 -4.74 -1.87
CA MET A 1 21.58 -5.10 -0.45
C MET A 1 22.66 -6.19 -0.28
N PHE A 2 23.65 -6.27 -1.19
CA PHE A 2 24.74 -7.26 -1.17
C PHE A 2 26.14 -6.61 -1.23
N LEU A 3 26.27 -5.35 -0.79
CA LEU A 3 27.49 -4.54 -1.02
C LEU A 3 28.55 -4.64 0.08
N ARG A 4 28.16 -5.15 1.26
CA ARG A 4 29.09 -5.77 2.19
C ARG A 4 28.96 -7.25 1.88
N GLY A 5 30.01 -7.87 1.35
CA GLY A 5 29.95 -9.29 1.01
C GLY A 5 29.61 -10.15 2.24
N PHE A 6 29.74 -11.47 2.12
CA PHE A 6 29.32 -12.39 3.16
C PHE A 6 30.50 -12.77 4.07
N PRO A 7 30.87 -11.98 5.11
CA PRO A 7 31.95 -12.37 6.01
C PRO A 7 31.61 -13.69 6.74
N TRP A 8 30.33 -14.03 6.89
CA TRP A 8 29.88 -15.32 7.43
C TRP A 8 30.07 -16.52 6.48
N LEU A 9 30.32 -16.29 5.18
CA LEU A 9 30.73 -17.34 4.24
C LEU A 9 32.26 -17.49 4.14
N GLY A 10 33.03 -16.80 4.99
CA GLY A 10 34.49 -16.92 5.00
C GLY A 10 35.20 -16.28 3.80
N VAL A 11 34.49 -15.58 2.92
CA VAL A 11 35.07 -14.85 1.78
C VAL A 11 35.46 -13.45 2.27
N PRO A 12 36.72 -13.00 2.06
CA PRO A 12 37.12 -11.64 2.38
C PRO A 12 36.36 -10.67 1.48
N ALA A 13 35.24 -10.17 2.00
CA ALA A 13 34.44 -9.18 1.34
C ALA A 13 35.13 -7.80 1.46
N ILE A 14 35.77 -7.36 0.39
CA ILE A 14 36.15 -5.95 0.26
C ILE A 14 34.84 -5.18 0.07
N ASP A 15 34.41 -4.43 1.09
CA ASP A 15 33.24 -3.56 0.99
C ASP A 15 33.51 -2.53 -0.12
N PHE A 16 32.68 -2.53 -1.17
CA PHE A 16 32.89 -1.63 -2.31
C PHE A 16 32.87 -0.15 -1.86
N ALA A 17 32.20 0.16 -0.74
CA ALA A 17 32.16 1.50 -0.16
C ALA A 17 33.53 2.00 0.31
N ILE A 18 34.42 1.12 0.75
CA ILE A 18 35.74 1.51 1.30
C ILE A 18 36.85 1.52 0.25
N THR A 19 36.56 1.12 -0.98
CA THR A 19 37.56 1.06 -2.08
C THR A 19 38.07 2.45 -2.48
N SER A 20 37.22 3.48 -2.40
CA SER A 20 37.60 4.86 -2.69
C SER A 20 36.64 5.85 -2.01
N HIS A 21 37.11 7.08 -1.76
CA HIS A 21 36.23 8.15 -1.26
C HIS A 21 35.06 8.45 -2.21
N ARG A 22 35.26 8.32 -3.52
CA ARG A 22 34.18 8.50 -4.51
C ARG A 22 33.13 7.39 -4.39
N SER A 23 33.56 6.14 -4.23
CA SER A 23 32.67 4.99 -4.02
C SER A 23 31.85 5.14 -2.73
N CYS A 24 32.48 5.54 -1.63
CA CYS A 24 31.80 5.83 -0.36
C CYS A 24 30.69 6.87 -0.53
N LYS A 25 31.02 8.02 -1.13
CA LYS A 25 30.07 9.12 -1.36
C LYS A 25 28.88 8.69 -2.24
N PHE A 26 29.16 7.96 -3.33
CA PHE A 26 28.13 7.47 -4.23
C PHE A 26 27.21 6.45 -3.55
N ILE A 27 27.77 5.47 -2.83
CA ILE A 27 26.97 4.46 -2.12
C ILE A 27 26.16 5.11 -1.00
N ALA A 28 26.75 6.03 -0.23
CA ALA A 28 26.04 6.76 0.81
C ALA A 28 24.84 7.52 0.22
N PHE A 29 25.03 8.25 -0.88
CA PHE A 29 23.93 8.89 -1.61
C PHE A 29 22.87 7.87 -2.04
N LEU A 30 23.28 6.80 -2.74
CA LEU A 30 22.36 5.81 -3.30
C LEU A 30 21.54 5.12 -2.20
N THR A 31 22.17 4.76 -1.09
CA THR A 31 21.47 4.14 0.05
C THR A 31 20.44 5.10 0.68
N SER A 32 20.83 6.34 0.99
CA SER A 32 19.91 7.35 1.52
C SER A 32 18.76 7.65 0.55
N PHE A 33 19.08 7.77 -0.75
CA PHE A 33 18.10 8.02 -1.80
C PHE A 33 17.08 6.88 -1.92
N LEU A 34 17.54 5.64 -2.03
CA LEU A 34 16.65 4.49 -2.18
C LEU A 34 15.78 4.28 -0.93
N CYS A 35 16.34 4.47 0.27
CA CYS A 35 15.58 4.42 1.53
C CYS A 35 14.49 5.51 1.57
N ALA A 36 14.86 6.77 1.34
CA ALA A 36 13.91 7.89 1.33
C ALA A 36 12.84 7.72 0.24
N CYS A 37 13.24 7.33 -0.96
CA CYS A 37 12.34 7.11 -2.10
C CYS A 37 11.32 6.04 -1.78
N ARG A 38 11.76 4.92 -1.21
CA ARG A 38 10.88 3.82 -0.84
C ARG A 38 9.85 4.25 0.21
N ALA A 39 10.27 4.95 1.25
CA ALA A 39 9.36 5.41 2.29
C ALA A 39 8.38 6.47 1.78
N ASN A 40 8.85 7.40 0.94
CA ASN A 40 7.98 8.41 0.31
C ASN A 40 6.93 7.76 -0.61
N LEU A 41 7.32 6.76 -1.41
CA LEU A 41 6.39 6.01 -2.27
C LEU A 41 5.37 5.21 -1.44
N LEU A 42 5.82 4.56 -0.37
CA LEU A 42 4.92 3.84 0.54
C LEU A 42 3.92 4.79 1.21
N LEU A 43 4.39 5.96 1.67
CA LEU A 43 3.54 7.00 2.24
C LEU A 43 2.50 7.50 1.23
N ALA A 44 2.94 7.85 0.01
CA ALA A 44 2.05 8.28 -1.06
C ALA A 44 1.00 7.21 -1.40
N HIS A 45 1.41 5.94 -1.45
CA HIS A 45 0.49 4.82 -1.69
C HIS A 45 -0.55 4.69 -0.57
N CYS A 46 -0.14 4.77 0.70
CA CYS A 46 -1.09 4.71 1.83
C CYS A 46 -2.07 5.89 1.82
N LEU A 47 -1.58 7.12 1.61
CA LEU A 47 -2.43 8.31 1.53
C LEU A 47 -3.41 8.22 0.35
N LEU A 48 -2.98 7.70 -0.79
CA LEU A 48 -3.85 7.48 -1.94
C LEU A 48 -4.99 6.51 -1.60
N HIS A 49 -4.74 5.43 -0.85
CA HIS A 49 -5.81 4.53 -0.41
C HIS A 49 -6.78 5.20 0.57
N VAL A 50 -6.29 6.06 1.46
CA VAL A 50 -7.16 6.84 2.36
C VAL A 50 -8.05 7.79 1.54
N PHE A 51 -7.44 8.64 0.71
CA PHE A 51 -8.17 9.64 -0.06
C PHE A 51 -9.05 9.05 -1.15
N SER A 52 -8.65 7.95 -1.80
CA SER A 52 -9.46 7.35 -2.88
C SER A 52 -10.76 6.74 -2.37
N VAL A 53 -10.81 6.27 -1.12
CA VAL A 53 -12.04 5.79 -0.51
C VAL A 53 -12.95 6.95 -0.11
N GLU A 54 -12.39 8.06 0.37
CA GLU A 54 -13.16 9.23 0.77
C GLU A 54 -13.68 10.05 -0.43
N LEU A 55 -12.84 10.29 -1.44
CA LEU A 55 -13.12 11.30 -2.48
C LEU A 55 -13.86 10.80 -3.74
N HIS A 56 -14.28 9.52 -3.82
CA HIS A 56 -15.17 8.98 -4.87
C HIS A 56 -14.86 9.42 -6.33
N SER A 57 -13.60 9.75 -6.62
CA SER A 57 -13.24 10.49 -7.83
C SER A 57 -13.14 9.59 -9.07
N GLU A 58 -13.51 10.16 -10.22
CA GLU A 58 -13.47 9.50 -11.53
C GLU A 58 -12.11 8.86 -11.84
N ARG A 59 -12.15 7.59 -12.25
CA ARG A 59 -10.98 6.70 -12.37
C ARG A 59 -9.89 7.17 -13.35
N LYS A 60 -10.16 8.14 -14.24
CA LYS A 60 -9.26 8.55 -15.34
C LYS A 60 -8.26 9.63 -14.92
N THR A 61 -8.66 10.57 -14.07
CA THR A 61 -7.76 11.62 -13.51
C THR A 61 -6.79 11.04 -12.49
N ILE A 62 -7.18 9.96 -11.79
CA ILE A 62 -6.36 9.29 -10.77
C ILE A 62 -5.01 8.79 -11.32
N ASN A 63 -4.96 8.28 -12.56
CA ASN A 63 -3.72 7.71 -13.12
C ASN A 63 -2.63 8.77 -13.37
N ILE A 64 -3.01 9.94 -13.89
CA ILE A 64 -2.05 11.03 -14.15
C ILE A 64 -1.55 11.61 -12.81
N THR A 65 -2.47 11.86 -11.88
CA THR A 65 -2.15 12.37 -10.55
C THR A 65 -1.25 11.41 -9.78
N MET A 66 -1.47 10.10 -9.88
CA MET A 66 -0.62 9.08 -9.26
C MET A 66 0.79 9.07 -9.88
N GLY A 67 0.90 9.20 -11.20
CA GLY A 67 2.19 9.32 -11.88
C GLY A 67 2.98 10.54 -11.42
N LEU A 68 2.34 11.71 -11.35
CA LEU A 68 2.95 12.96 -10.88
C LEU A 68 3.36 12.87 -9.40
N LEU A 69 2.52 12.28 -8.55
CA LEU A 69 2.82 12.09 -7.13
C LEU A 69 4.06 11.21 -6.94
N ASN A 70 4.15 10.08 -7.66
CA ASN A 70 5.32 9.20 -7.60
C ASN A 70 6.59 9.91 -8.06
N MET A 71 6.53 10.69 -9.14
CA MET A 71 7.68 11.49 -9.60
C MET A 71 8.11 12.52 -8.56
N ALA A 72 7.16 13.21 -7.92
CA ALA A 72 7.44 14.15 -6.83
C ALA A 72 8.11 13.44 -5.64
N CYS A 73 7.63 12.27 -5.23
CA CYS A 73 8.23 11.48 -4.15
C CYS A 73 9.70 11.12 -4.43
N VAL A 74 10.02 10.76 -5.68
CA VAL A 74 11.39 10.44 -6.12
C VAL A 74 12.27 11.69 -6.09
N LEU A 75 11.79 12.82 -6.58
CA LEU A 75 12.53 14.09 -6.56
C LEU A 75 12.81 14.57 -5.14
N VAL A 76 11.81 14.51 -4.25
CA VAL A 76 11.95 14.85 -2.82
C VAL A 76 12.98 13.93 -2.16
N ALA A 77 12.98 12.63 -2.47
CA ALA A 77 13.98 11.70 -1.95
C ALA A 77 15.40 12.03 -2.43
N ALA A 78 15.58 12.42 -3.69
CA ALA A 78 16.86 12.85 -4.22
C ALA A 78 17.37 14.10 -3.50
N PHE A 79 16.49 15.07 -3.27
CA PHE A 79 16.80 16.28 -2.51
C PHE A 79 17.20 15.96 -1.06
N MET A 80 16.44 15.11 -0.36
CA MET A 80 16.75 14.66 1.00
C MET A 80 18.12 13.96 1.08
N ALA A 81 18.48 13.17 0.07
CA ALA A 81 19.73 12.42 0.04
C ALA A 81 20.95 13.25 -0.38
N ALA A 82 20.76 14.45 -0.94
CA ALA A 82 21.81 15.27 -1.56
C ALA A 82 22.96 15.67 -0.61
N ALA A 83 22.70 15.76 0.70
CA ALA A 83 23.72 16.05 1.71
C ALA A 83 24.67 14.86 1.98
N SER A 84 24.24 13.62 1.70
CA SER A 84 25.02 12.40 2.00
C SER A 84 26.41 12.37 1.37
N PRO A 85 26.60 12.65 0.06
CA PRO A 85 27.92 12.62 -0.57
C PRO A 85 28.84 13.78 -0.15
N ILE A 86 28.30 14.84 0.44
CA ILE A 86 29.08 15.97 0.94
C ILE A 86 29.74 15.60 2.27
N VAL A 87 28.95 15.00 3.17
CA VAL A 87 29.36 14.71 4.55
C VAL A 87 30.14 13.40 4.68
N HIS A 88 29.88 12.39 3.84
CA HIS A 88 30.55 11.08 3.97
C HIS A 88 31.98 11.07 3.43
N GLY A 89 32.85 10.36 4.14
CA GLY A 89 34.23 10.07 3.77
C GLY A 89 34.63 8.65 4.19
N VAL A 90 35.76 8.17 3.65
CA VAL A 90 36.39 6.95 4.14
C VAL A 90 37.41 7.35 5.19
N TRP A 91 37.30 6.80 6.39
CA TRP A 91 38.26 7.05 7.46
C TRP A 91 38.39 5.83 8.38
N ALA A 92 39.46 5.82 9.18
CA ALA A 92 39.79 4.67 10.02
C ALA A 92 39.22 4.82 11.44
N ILE A 93 38.47 3.80 11.88
CA ILE A 93 37.95 3.65 13.25
C ILE A 93 38.41 2.30 13.80
N GLY A 94 39.09 2.28 14.94
CA GLY A 94 39.53 1.04 15.59
C GLY A 94 40.28 0.07 14.65
N ASN A 95 41.21 0.60 13.85
CA ASN A 95 41.99 -0.11 12.83
C ASN A 95 41.19 -0.68 11.63
N ARG A 96 39.97 -0.19 11.37
CA ARG A 96 39.19 -0.54 10.17
C ARG A 96 38.74 0.69 9.41
N PHE A 97 38.79 0.61 8.08
CA PHE A 97 38.19 1.63 7.23
C PHE A 97 36.67 1.49 7.22
N ALA A 98 35.97 2.61 7.38
CA ALA A 98 34.53 2.68 7.29
C ALA A 98 34.10 3.90 6.46
N CYS A 99 33.00 3.77 5.73
CA CYS A 99 32.34 4.87 5.04
C CYS A 99 31.30 5.49 5.99
N LEU A 100 31.65 6.64 6.58
CA LEU A 100 30.86 7.32 7.61
C LEU A 100 30.97 8.84 7.44
N PRO A 101 30.11 9.65 8.10
CA PRO A 101 30.32 11.09 8.19
C PRO A 101 31.74 11.43 8.62
N ASP A 102 32.39 12.29 7.83
CA ASP A 102 33.80 12.64 8.00
C ASP A 102 33.99 13.52 9.25
N PRO A 103 34.86 13.14 10.20
CA PRO A 103 35.11 13.90 11.42
C PRO A 103 35.81 15.24 11.19
N GLU A 104 36.34 15.50 9.98
CA GLU A 104 36.90 16.81 9.60
C GLU A 104 35.83 17.91 9.57
N TRP A 105 34.56 17.55 9.32
CA TRP A 105 33.47 18.51 9.35
C TRP A 105 33.21 19.05 10.77
N PRO A 106 32.68 20.30 10.90
CA PRO A 106 32.26 20.83 12.18
C PRO A 106 31.27 19.90 12.88
N HIS A 107 31.47 19.69 14.17
CA HIS A 107 30.69 18.72 14.95
C HIS A 107 29.18 18.94 14.87
N ALA A 108 28.75 20.21 14.93
CA ALA A 108 27.36 20.59 14.79
C ALA A 108 26.76 20.19 13.43
N LEU A 109 27.54 20.27 12.34
CA LEU A 109 27.13 19.87 11.00
C LEU A 109 26.93 18.36 10.92
N VAL A 110 27.85 17.58 11.51
CA VAL A 110 27.74 16.12 11.55
C VAL A 110 26.51 15.67 12.34
N ILE A 111 26.27 16.25 13.52
CA ILE A 111 25.07 15.96 14.32
C ILE A 111 23.81 16.32 13.54
N PHE A 112 23.74 17.53 12.99
CA PHE A 112 22.59 17.97 12.19
C PHE A 112 22.32 17.01 11.02
N TYR A 113 23.37 16.60 10.30
CA TYR A 113 23.25 15.64 9.22
C TYR A 113 22.73 14.27 9.71
N MET A 114 23.20 13.77 10.85
CA MET A 114 22.73 12.49 11.39
C MET A 114 21.27 12.55 11.83
N VAL A 115 20.84 13.66 12.44
CA VAL A 115 19.43 13.92 12.76
C VAL A 115 18.59 13.96 11.48
N HIS A 116 19.03 14.70 10.46
CA HIS A 116 18.37 14.77 9.15
C HIS A 116 18.27 13.40 8.49
N LYS A 117 19.37 12.62 8.52
CA LYS A 117 19.43 11.27 7.97
C LYS A 117 18.41 10.38 8.68
N ALA A 118 18.36 10.37 10.01
CA ALA A 118 17.43 9.53 10.76
C ALA A 118 15.96 9.93 10.52
N LEU A 119 15.66 11.24 10.51
CA LEU A 119 14.30 11.75 10.32
C LEU A 119 13.77 11.53 8.90
N PHE A 120 14.56 11.88 7.89
CA PHE A 120 14.08 11.99 6.51
C PHE A 120 14.62 10.90 5.58
N CYS A 121 15.88 10.47 5.73
CA CYS A 121 16.50 9.48 4.84
C CYS A 121 16.21 8.03 5.28
N ASP A 122 16.34 7.74 6.57
CA ASP A 122 15.89 6.49 7.20
C ASP A 122 14.37 6.50 7.47
N ALA A 123 13.73 7.64 7.18
CA ALA A 123 12.31 7.83 7.07
C ALA A 123 11.49 7.66 8.36
N LEU A 124 12.05 8.04 9.50
CA LEU A 124 11.33 8.01 10.78
C LEU A 124 10.07 8.89 10.73
N ALA A 125 10.17 10.11 10.16
CA ALA A 125 9.03 11.02 10.06
C ALA A 125 7.92 10.45 9.16
N GLN A 126 8.27 9.95 7.98
CA GLN A 126 7.31 9.34 7.05
C GLN A 126 6.66 8.11 7.66
N SER A 127 7.41 7.31 8.42
CA SER A 127 6.91 6.10 9.05
C SER A 127 5.85 6.39 10.13
N LEU A 128 6.01 7.47 10.89
CA LEU A 128 4.98 7.92 11.84
C LEU A 128 3.68 8.29 11.10
N VAL A 129 3.78 9.01 9.99
CA VAL A 129 2.61 9.35 9.17
C VAL A 129 1.98 8.10 8.54
N ILE A 130 2.79 7.14 8.08
CA ILE A 130 2.30 5.85 7.56
C ILE A 130 1.52 5.09 8.63
N LEU A 131 1.98 5.06 9.90
CA LEU A 131 1.24 4.41 10.97
C LEU A 131 -0.11 5.06 11.24
N ILE A 132 -0.18 6.39 11.22
CA ILE A 132 -1.44 7.13 11.34
C ILE A 132 -2.37 6.77 10.16
N ALA A 133 -1.85 6.76 8.93
CA ALA A 133 -2.62 6.35 7.76
C ALA A 133 -3.08 4.89 7.85
N CYS A 134 -2.26 3.98 8.37
CA CYS A 134 -2.63 2.57 8.57
C CYS A 134 -3.78 2.42 9.57
N PHE A 135 -3.81 3.24 10.63
CA PHE A 135 -4.91 3.27 11.58
C PHE A 135 -6.22 3.75 10.92
N GLN A 136 -6.16 4.80 10.09
CA GLN A 136 -7.30 5.27 9.31
C GLN A 136 -7.81 4.20 8.33
N LEU A 137 -6.90 3.54 7.58
CA LEU A 137 -7.24 2.44 6.69
C LEU A 137 -7.90 1.26 7.44
N TYR A 138 -7.47 0.98 8.66
CA TYR A 138 -8.09 -0.03 9.51
C TYR A 138 -9.54 0.34 9.88
N GLN A 139 -9.79 1.60 10.26
CA GLN A 139 -11.14 2.10 10.55
C GLN A 139 -12.05 2.02 9.32
N ILE A 140 -11.58 2.52 8.17
CA ILE A 140 -12.28 2.44 6.88
C ILE A 140 -12.64 0.98 6.55
N ARG A 141 -11.70 0.04 6.76
CA ARG A 141 -11.95 -1.38 6.54
C ARG A 141 -13.08 -1.91 7.44
N GLN A 142 -13.12 -1.53 8.71
CA GLN A 142 -14.18 -1.98 9.62
C GLN A 142 -15.54 -1.50 9.16
N HIS A 143 -15.65 -0.23 8.72
CA HIS A 143 -16.88 0.30 8.12
C HIS A 143 -17.28 -0.48 6.87
N LEU A 144 -16.36 -0.69 5.92
CA LEU A 144 -16.63 -1.46 4.69
C LEU A 144 -17.06 -2.91 5.00
N ARG A 145 -16.49 -3.53 6.04
CA ARG A 145 -16.88 -4.87 6.48
C ARG A 145 -18.31 -4.89 7.02
N GLN A 146 -18.70 -3.90 7.82
CA GLN A 146 -20.08 -3.75 8.30
C GLN A 146 -21.05 -3.55 7.13
N THR A 147 -20.73 -2.67 6.18
CA THR A 147 -21.52 -2.48 4.95
C THR A 147 -21.67 -3.78 4.17
N ALA A 148 -20.60 -4.57 4.02
CA ALA A 148 -20.66 -5.86 3.32
C ALA A 148 -21.55 -6.89 4.04
N ILE A 149 -21.62 -6.84 5.38
CA ILE A 149 -22.51 -7.69 6.17
C ILE A 149 -23.97 -7.26 5.98
N CYS A 150 -24.27 -5.95 6.04
CA CYS A 150 -25.62 -5.43 5.76
C CYS A 150 -26.09 -5.81 4.34
N LEU A 151 -25.21 -5.67 3.34
CA LEU A 151 -25.48 -6.07 1.97
C LEU A 151 -25.73 -7.58 1.81
N ARG A 152 -25.17 -8.43 2.68
CA ARG A 152 -25.42 -9.88 2.67
C ARG A 152 -26.86 -10.18 3.09
N PHE A 153 -27.34 -9.59 4.18
CA PHE A 153 -28.68 -9.84 4.70
C PHE A 153 -29.78 -9.38 3.74
N ASN A 154 -29.54 -8.30 2.98
CA ASN A 154 -30.50 -7.78 2.00
C ASN A 154 -30.49 -8.52 0.64
N SER A 155 -29.61 -9.51 0.45
CA SER A 155 -29.45 -10.22 -0.83
C SER A 155 -30.22 -11.55 -0.92
N GLU A 156 -31.01 -11.95 0.07
CA GLU A 156 -31.65 -13.28 0.10
C GLU A 156 -33.02 -13.37 -0.60
N SER A 157 -33.40 -12.38 -1.39
CA SER A 157 -34.76 -12.25 -1.96
C SER A 157 -34.76 -12.00 -3.48
N LYS A 158 -35.86 -12.41 -4.13
CA LYS A 158 -36.14 -12.40 -5.58
C LYS A 158 -36.23 -10.98 -6.19
N PHE A 159 -35.28 -10.10 -5.88
CA PHE A 159 -35.25 -8.71 -6.28
C PHE A 159 -34.51 -8.50 -7.61
N LEU A 160 -35.02 -7.59 -8.46
CA LEU A 160 -34.36 -7.15 -9.70
C LEU A 160 -32.97 -6.52 -9.45
N LEU A 161 -32.77 -5.92 -8.27
CA LEU A 161 -31.51 -5.29 -7.84
C LEU A 161 -30.50 -6.26 -7.24
N PHE A 162 -30.85 -7.54 -7.08
CA PHE A 162 -29.97 -8.56 -6.50
C PHE A 162 -28.60 -8.61 -7.20
N SER A 163 -28.59 -8.58 -8.53
CA SER A 163 -27.34 -8.61 -9.31
C SER A 163 -26.44 -7.39 -9.07
N SER A 164 -27.02 -6.21 -8.85
CA SER A 164 -26.30 -4.97 -8.55
C SER A 164 -25.77 -4.95 -7.12
N LEU A 165 -26.58 -5.38 -6.14
CA LEU A 165 -26.18 -5.47 -4.73
C LEU A 165 -25.11 -6.54 -4.52
N GLN A 166 -25.21 -7.69 -5.21
CA GLN A 166 -24.20 -8.73 -5.17
C GLN A 166 -22.87 -8.23 -5.75
N LYS A 167 -22.90 -7.53 -6.89
CA LYS A 167 -21.69 -6.90 -7.47
C LYS A 167 -21.07 -5.86 -6.53
N LEU A 168 -21.89 -5.04 -5.87
CA LEU A 168 -21.42 -4.07 -4.90
C LEU A 168 -20.78 -4.77 -3.70
N ARG A 169 -21.41 -5.81 -3.16
CA ARG A 169 -20.87 -6.62 -2.06
C ARG A 169 -19.53 -7.25 -2.43
N GLU A 170 -19.41 -7.86 -3.61
CA GLU A 170 -18.15 -8.43 -4.08
C GLU A 170 -17.05 -7.37 -4.22
N LYS A 171 -17.40 -6.19 -4.75
CA LYS A 171 -16.47 -5.06 -4.86
C LYS A 171 -16.00 -4.60 -3.48
N THR A 172 -16.91 -4.44 -2.52
CA THR A 172 -16.61 -4.03 -1.14
C THR A 172 -15.74 -5.06 -0.43
N LEU A 173 -16.03 -6.36 -0.56
CA LEU A 173 -15.19 -7.43 0.00
C LEU A 173 -13.78 -7.42 -0.60
N ARG A 174 -13.64 -7.24 -1.92
CA ARG A 174 -12.33 -7.13 -2.57
C ARG A 174 -11.55 -5.91 -2.08
N THR A 175 -12.21 -4.76 -1.93
CA THR A 175 -11.58 -3.56 -1.36
C THR A 175 -11.14 -3.80 0.09
N CYS A 176 -11.97 -4.44 0.90
CA CYS A 176 -11.66 -4.79 2.30
C CYS A 176 -10.40 -5.67 2.42
N GLU A 177 -10.29 -6.70 1.58
CA GLU A 177 -9.10 -7.57 1.54
C GLU A 177 -7.86 -6.84 1.01
N CYS A 178 -8.01 -6.00 -0.01
CA CYS A 178 -6.92 -5.15 -0.51
C CYS A 178 -6.38 -4.24 0.59
N LEU A 179 -7.26 -3.49 1.26
CA LEU A 179 -6.90 -2.62 2.38
C LEU A 179 -6.20 -3.38 3.49
N ARG A 180 -6.67 -4.60 3.81
CA ARG A 180 -6.04 -5.48 4.80
C ARG A 180 -4.57 -5.75 4.48
N VAL A 181 -4.30 -6.19 3.25
CA VAL A 181 -2.95 -6.52 2.83
C VAL A 181 -2.06 -5.27 2.83
N VAL A 182 -2.60 -4.12 2.42
CA VAL A 182 -1.87 -2.85 2.37
C VAL A 182 -1.50 -2.35 3.78
N TYR A 183 -2.45 -2.19 4.70
CA TYR A 183 -2.13 -1.62 6.02
C TYR A 183 -1.24 -2.54 6.87
N VAL A 184 -1.38 -3.87 6.73
CA VAL A 184 -0.51 -4.82 7.45
C VAL A 184 0.93 -4.72 6.96
N HIS A 185 1.13 -4.69 5.64
CA HIS A 185 2.45 -4.54 5.06
C HIS A 185 3.06 -3.17 5.36
N ALA A 186 2.32 -2.10 5.11
CA ALA A 186 2.78 -0.74 5.35
C ALA A 186 3.09 -0.50 6.83
N GLY A 187 2.26 -1.01 7.74
CA GLY A 187 2.49 -0.96 9.18
C GLY A 187 3.77 -1.69 9.59
N PHE A 188 4.00 -2.89 9.06
CA PHE A 188 5.24 -3.65 9.35
C PHE A 188 6.51 -2.96 8.81
N ILE A 189 6.46 -2.40 7.60
CA ILE A 189 7.60 -1.65 7.06
C ILE A 189 7.86 -0.37 7.87
N ALA A 190 6.80 0.35 8.25
CA ALA A 190 6.91 1.57 9.06
C ALA A 190 7.53 1.28 10.45
N THR A 191 7.16 0.18 11.12
CA THR A 191 7.78 -0.18 12.40
C THR A 191 9.27 -0.51 12.25
N LEU A 192 9.66 -1.26 11.21
CA LEU A 192 11.07 -1.52 10.91
C LEU A 192 11.86 -0.23 10.68
N ARG A 193 11.28 0.74 9.96
CA ARG A 193 11.92 2.03 9.67
C ARG A 193 12.02 2.92 10.90
N ILE A 194 11.05 2.89 11.81
CA ILE A 194 11.17 3.55 13.12
C ILE A 194 12.33 2.95 13.92
N ILE A 195 12.42 1.61 13.99
CA ILE A 195 13.54 0.94 14.67
C ILE A 195 14.87 1.34 14.03
N GLN A 196 14.96 1.36 12.70
CA GLN A 196 16.15 1.81 11.98
C GLN A 196 16.53 3.26 12.34
N GLY A 197 15.57 4.18 12.31
CA GLY A 197 15.80 5.58 12.68
C GLY A 197 16.29 5.73 14.12
N CYS A 198 15.69 5.01 15.06
CA CYS A 198 16.12 4.98 16.46
C CYS A 198 17.54 4.44 16.62
N VAL A 199 17.89 3.37 15.90
CA VAL A 199 19.26 2.80 15.89
C VAL A 199 20.26 3.80 15.30
N THR A 200 19.91 4.51 14.22
CA THR A 200 20.75 5.59 13.66
C THR A 200 20.96 6.73 14.65
N PHE A 201 19.92 7.15 15.40
CA PHE A 201 20.05 8.15 16.46
C PHE A 201 20.95 7.69 17.61
N ALA A 202 20.74 6.47 18.11
CA ALA A 202 21.56 5.90 19.18
C ALA A 202 23.04 5.82 18.75
N PHE A 203 23.29 5.37 17.52
CA PHE A 203 24.63 5.33 16.94
C PHE A 203 25.24 6.73 16.79
N ALA A 204 24.47 7.71 16.33
CA ALA A 204 24.94 9.09 16.22
C ALA A 204 25.37 9.64 17.58
N ASN A 205 24.59 9.39 18.64
CA ASN A 205 24.92 9.80 19.99
C ASN A 205 26.17 9.09 20.53
N VAL A 206 26.35 7.80 20.26
CA VAL A 206 27.50 7.04 20.76
C VAL A 206 28.80 7.43 20.06
N ILE A 207 28.80 7.60 18.73
CA ILE A 207 30.02 7.92 17.97
C ILE A 207 30.35 9.41 18.01
N TYR A 208 29.33 10.26 17.89
CA TYR A 208 29.55 11.70 17.75
C TYR A 208 29.25 12.44 19.06
N GLY A 209 28.24 12.04 19.85
CA GLY A 209 27.78 12.79 21.02
C GLY A 209 28.79 12.95 22.18
N SER A 210 29.79 12.07 22.32
CA SER A 210 30.74 12.08 23.45
C SER A 210 32.08 12.78 23.17
N GLY A 211 32.20 13.51 22.06
CA GLY A 211 33.42 14.22 21.68
C GLY A 211 34.53 13.31 21.11
N ARG A 212 35.50 13.90 20.41
CA ARG A 212 36.50 13.19 19.56
C ARG A 212 37.39 12.15 20.28
N ARG A 213 37.36 12.03 21.61
CA ARG A 213 38.27 11.15 22.38
C ARG A 213 37.89 9.66 22.32
N HIS A 214 36.60 9.33 22.14
CA HIS A 214 36.14 7.93 22.17
C HIS A 214 36.44 7.15 20.88
N VAL A 215 36.68 7.81 19.74
CA VAL A 215 36.88 7.18 18.43
C VAL A 215 38.03 6.15 18.41
N PHE A 216 38.99 6.26 19.33
CA PHE A 216 40.15 5.38 19.45
C PHE A 216 40.04 4.35 20.60
N GLU A 217 38.93 4.29 21.33
CA GLU A 217 38.75 3.31 22.39
C GLU A 217 38.43 1.92 21.86
N SER A 218 38.90 0.88 22.56
CA SER A 218 38.76 -0.53 22.19
C SER A 218 37.30 -0.99 22.00
N GLY A 219 36.34 -0.38 22.70
CA GLY A 219 34.91 -0.71 22.62
C GLY A 219 34.18 -0.17 21.38
N VAL A 220 34.75 0.82 20.67
CA VAL A 220 34.07 1.42 19.50
C VAL A 220 33.98 0.45 18.34
N ARG A 221 34.97 -0.45 18.20
CA ARG A 221 34.95 -1.48 17.16
C ARG A 221 33.76 -2.42 17.32
N GLU A 222 33.51 -2.92 18.53
CA GLU A 222 32.40 -3.83 18.82
C GLU A 222 31.06 -3.14 18.58
N THR A 223 30.96 -1.88 19.01
CA THR A 223 29.78 -1.04 18.78
C THR A 223 29.50 -0.85 17.29
N LEU A 224 30.54 -0.56 16.50
CA LEU A 224 30.43 -0.36 15.06
C LEU A 224 29.99 -1.65 14.33
N VAL A 225 30.54 -2.79 14.73
CA VAL A 225 30.14 -4.11 14.18
C VAL A 225 28.69 -4.43 14.54
N SER A 226 28.30 -4.21 15.80
CA SER A 226 26.93 -4.41 16.27
C SER A 226 25.93 -3.53 15.53
N TYR A 227 26.27 -2.26 15.29
CA TYR A 227 25.46 -1.33 14.51
C TYR A 227 25.25 -1.82 13.07
N PHE A 228 26.33 -2.20 12.38
CA PHE A 228 26.22 -2.69 11.01
C PHE A 228 25.44 -4.01 10.92
N ALA A 229 25.65 -4.94 11.85
CA ALA A 229 24.88 -6.17 11.93
C ALA A 229 23.38 -5.90 12.14
N THR A 230 23.05 -4.95 13.02
CA THR A 230 21.66 -4.54 13.26
C THR A 230 21.02 -3.92 12.02
N PHE A 231 21.75 -3.04 11.32
CA PHE A 231 21.28 -2.42 10.09
C PHE A 231 21.04 -3.45 8.98
N ASP A 232 21.96 -4.40 8.81
CA ASP A 232 21.83 -5.49 7.82
C ASP A 232 20.65 -6.41 8.16
N LEU A 233 20.44 -6.72 9.44
CA LEU A 233 19.29 -7.51 9.90
C LEU A 233 17.95 -6.80 9.63
N ILE A 234 17.85 -5.51 9.94
CA ILE A 234 16.63 -4.73 9.67
C ILE A 234 16.31 -4.72 8.17
N ASN A 235 17.32 -4.43 7.34
CA ASN A 235 17.14 -4.44 5.89
C ASN A 235 16.76 -5.85 5.38
N LEU A 236 17.26 -6.92 6.00
CA LEU A 236 16.92 -8.30 5.61
C LEU A 236 15.47 -8.62 5.96
N CYS A 237 15.02 -8.26 7.16
CA CYS A 237 13.62 -8.33 7.56
C CYS A 237 12.72 -7.56 6.59
N GLU A 238 13.18 -6.39 6.13
CA GLU A 238 12.46 -5.57 5.17
C GLU A 238 12.33 -6.23 3.78
N VAL A 239 13.40 -6.89 3.30
CA VAL A 239 13.37 -7.68 2.05
C VAL A 239 12.43 -8.87 2.18
N ILE A 240 12.53 -9.62 3.28
CA ILE A 240 11.64 -10.75 3.56
C ILE A 240 10.18 -10.29 3.57
N ALA A 241 9.87 -9.16 4.20
CA ALA A 241 8.52 -8.63 4.25
C ALA A 241 7.97 -8.21 2.87
N ASN A 242 8.81 -7.64 1.99
CA ASN A 242 8.42 -7.36 0.61
C ASN A 242 8.16 -8.63 -0.20
N LEU A 243 9.00 -9.64 -0.04
CA LEU A 243 8.83 -10.92 -0.71
C LEU A 243 7.54 -11.59 -0.25
N LEU A 244 7.30 -11.63 1.07
CA LEU A 244 6.06 -12.13 1.65
C LEU A 244 4.85 -11.34 1.17
N HIS A 245 4.91 -10.01 1.13
CA HIS A 245 3.82 -9.18 0.63
C HIS A 245 3.50 -9.46 -0.84
N THR A 246 4.54 -9.56 -1.67
CA THR A 246 4.40 -9.90 -3.09
C THR A 246 3.77 -11.29 -3.26
N TRP A 247 4.20 -12.25 -2.43
CA TRP A 247 3.68 -13.61 -2.40
C TRP A 247 2.20 -13.64 -1.98
N VAL A 248 1.85 -12.93 -0.90
CA VAL A 248 0.45 -12.79 -0.42
C VAL A 248 -0.43 -12.15 -1.50
N ILE A 249 0.02 -11.06 -2.14
CA ILE A 249 -0.73 -10.43 -3.23
C ILE A 249 -0.92 -11.42 -4.39
N TYR A 250 0.11 -12.17 -4.76
CA TYR A 250 0.03 -13.14 -5.86
C TYR A 250 -1.00 -14.25 -5.60
N PHE A 251 -1.02 -14.83 -4.39
CA PHE A 251 -1.94 -15.92 -4.06
C PHE A 251 -3.35 -15.44 -3.72
N TRP A 252 -3.48 -14.26 -3.09
CA TRP A 252 -4.75 -13.77 -2.61
C TRP A 252 -5.51 -12.93 -3.65
N GLN A 253 -4.79 -12.20 -4.50
CA GLN A 253 -5.39 -11.30 -5.48
C GLN A 253 -5.41 -11.95 -6.87
N MET A 254 -6.53 -12.63 -7.17
CA MET A 254 -6.76 -13.33 -8.45
C MET A 254 -6.48 -12.47 -9.69
N THR A 255 -6.72 -11.16 -9.62
CA THR A 255 -6.42 -10.24 -10.73
C THR A 255 -4.92 -10.12 -11.01
N MET A 256 -4.09 -10.05 -9.97
CA MET A 256 -2.63 -10.02 -10.12
C MET A 256 -2.11 -11.37 -10.63
N ARG A 257 -2.61 -12.47 -10.08
CA ARG A 257 -2.30 -13.83 -10.56
C ARG A 257 -2.60 -13.97 -12.05
N ASN A 258 -3.79 -13.55 -12.47
CA ASN A 258 -4.25 -13.62 -13.86
C ASN A 258 -3.47 -12.68 -14.79
N ALA A 259 -3.11 -11.48 -14.32
CA ALA A 259 -2.28 -10.54 -15.08
C ALA A 259 -0.86 -11.10 -15.29
N LEU A 260 -0.26 -11.68 -14.24
CA LEU A 260 1.06 -12.29 -14.31
C LEU A 260 1.05 -13.54 -15.20
N LEU A 261 0.05 -14.41 -15.07
CA LEU A 261 -0.14 -15.56 -15.96
C LEU A 261 -0.32 -15.13 -17.43
N ARG A 262 -1.10 -14.07 -17.70
CA ARG A 262 -1.21 -13.51 -19.06
C ARG A 262 0.11 -12.94 -19.58
N CYS A 263 0.86 -12.26 -18.73
CA CYS A 263 2.20 -11.76 -19.07
C CYS A 263 3.15 -12.93 -19.40
N LEU A 264 3.18 -13.97 -18.56
CA LEU A 264 3.97 -15.18 -18.79
C LEU A 264 3.55 -15.88 -20.10
N ILE A 265 2.25 -16.00 -20.37
CA ILE A 265 1.75 -16.56 -21.64
C ILE A 265 2.22 -15.73 -22.84
N SER A 266 2.23 -14.40 -22.72
CA SER A 266 2.74 -13.51 -23.77
C SER A 266 4.24 -13.69 -23.98
N LEU A 267 5.01 -13.82 -22.88
CA LEU A 267 6.47 -13.95 -22.89
C LEU A 267 6.91 -15.34 -23.41
N PHE A 268 6.15 -16.38 -23.07
CA PHE A 268 6.35 -17.77 -23.51
C PHE A 268 5.52 -18.15 -24.74
N ARG A 269 5.01 -17.16 -25.49
CA ARG A 269 4.33 -17.36 -26.77
C ARG A 269 5.07 -18.30 -27.74
N PRO A 270 6.42 -18.31 -27.85
CA PRO A 270 7.12 -19.25 -28.71
C PRO A 270 7.13 -20.72 -28.20
N PHE A 271 6.83 -20.97 -26.92
CA PHE A 271 6.91 -22.31 -26.32
C PHE A 271 5.53 -22.95 -26.11
N LYS A 272 5.03 -23.64 -27.15
CA LYS A 272 3.69 -24.26 -27.18
C LYS A 272 3.36 -25.12 -25.96
N LYS A 273 4.28 -26.02 -25.54
CA LYS A 273 4.08 -26.91 -24.38
C LYS A 273 3.95 -26.16 -23.05
N LEU A 274 4.75 -25.11 -22.85
CA LEU A 274 4.72 -24.33 -21.61
C LEU A 274 3.43 -23.50 -21.52
N ARG A 275 2.99 -22.94 -22.66
CA ARG A 275 1.73 -22.21 -22.80
C ARG A 275 0.52 -23.08 -22.48
N ASP A 276 0.48 -24.31 -23.01
CA ASP A 276 -0.65 -25.20 -22.79
C ASP A 276 -0.73 -25.65 -21.31
N SER A 277 0.43 -25.83 -20.65
CA SER A 277 0.49 -26.06 -19.19
C SER A 277 0.03 -24.85 -18.37
N LEU A 278 0.41 -23.62 -18.77
CA LEU A 278 0.00 -22.37 -18.11
C LEU A 278 -1.50 -22.09 -18.29
N HIS A 279 -2.09 -22.48 -19.42
CA HIS A 279 -3.53 -22.38 -19.65
C HIS A 279 -4.34 -23.30 -18.73
N GLY A 280 -3.84 -24.49 -18.41
CA GLY A 280 -4.47 -25.40 -17.43
C GLY A 280 -4.59 -24.75 -16.04
N LEU A 281 -3.55 -24.03 -15.61
CA LEU A 281 -3.52 -23.28 -14.33
C LEU A 281 -4.48 -22.08 -14.26
N LEU A 282 -4.87 -21.51 -15.42
CA LEU A 282 -5.82 -20.39 -15.49
C LEU A 282 -7.29 -20.84 -15.39
N TYR A 283 -7.59 -22.07 -15.78
CA TYR A 283 -8.97 -22.55 -15.94
C TYR A 283 -9.51 -23.35 -14.75
N THR A 284 -8.70 -23.66 -13.75
CA THR A 284 -9.15 -24.37 -12.54
C THR A 284 -9.98 -23.51 -11.57
N ASP A 285 -10.07 -22.19 -11.76
CA ASP A 285 -10.73 -21.26 -10.82
C ASP A 285 -11.98 -20.54 -11.36
N ARG A 286 -12.56 -21.00 -12.49
CA ARG A 286 -13.97 -20.66 -12.75
C ARG A 286 -14.83 -21.46 -11.78
N ILE A 287 -15.01 -20.94 -10.57
CA ILE A 287 -16.18 -21.23 -9.74
C ILE A 287 -17.38 -21.12 -10.69
N GLY A 288 -18.08 -22.24 -10.86
CA GLY A 288 -19.15 -22.39 -11.83
C GLY A 288 -20.25 -21.37 -11.60
N PHE A 289 -20.25 -20.31 -12.39
CA PHE A 289 -21.51 -19.77 -12.85
C PHE A 289 -22.00 -20.76 -13.91
N PRO A 290 -23.12 -21.48 -13.70
CA PRO A 290 -23.75 -22.18 -14.79
C PRO A 290 -23.97 -21.15 -15.90
N LYS A 291 -23.51 -21.45 -17.11
CA LYS A 291 -23.93 -20.72 -18.30
C LYS A 291 -25.43 -20.95 -18.44
N GLU A 292 -26.24 -20.13 -17.78
CA GLU A 292 -27.61 -19.95 -18.19
C GLU A 292 -27.61 -19.23 -19.53
N GLY A 293 -28.16 -19.90 -20.54
CA GLY A 293 -28.73 -19.23 -21.71
C GLY A 293 -27.72 -18.79 -22.76
N GLU A 294 -27.00 -19.73 -23.35
CA GLU A 294 -26.37 -19.49 -24.66
C GLU A 294 -26.70 -20.64 -25.62
N ASP A 295 -27.98 -21.03 -25.64
CA ASP A 295 -28.62 -21.70 -26.77
C ASP A 295 -30.14 -21.49 -26.63
N ASN A 296 -30.74 -20.85 -27.64
CA ASN A 296 -32.18 -20.60 -27.83
C ASN A 296 -32.80 -19.41 -27.07
N VAL A 297 -32.70 -18.21 -27.64
CA VAL A 297 -33.78 -17.21 -27.53
C VAL A 297 -34.15 -16.73 -28.94
N PRO A 298 -35.34 -17.10 -29.46
CA PRO A 298 -35.90 -16.53 -30.68
C PRO A 298 -36.28 -15.07 -30.46
N LYS A 299 -36.09 -14.27 -31.51
CA LYS A 299 -36.64 -12.91 -31.61
C LYS A 299 -38.16 -12.98 -31.64
N GLU A 300 -38.84 -12.48 -30.62
CA GLU A 300 -40.21 -12.00 -30.79
C GLU A 300 -40.54 -10.83 -29.85
N ARG A 301 -41.01 -9.74 -30.47
CA ARG A 301 -41.60 -8.56 -29.83
C ARG A 301 -42.95 -8.95 -29.21
N ARG A 302 -43.31 -8.41 -28.04
CA ARG A 302 -44.59 -7.72 -27.76
C ARG A 302 -44.69 -7.24 -26.30
N SER A 303 -44.93 -5.93 -26.17
CA SER A 303 -45.79 -5.24 -25.18
C SER A 303 -46.11 -5.92 -23.85
N GLU A 304 -45.66 -5.36 -22.73
CA GLU A 304 -46.32 -5.55 -21.42
C GLU A 304 -46.26 -4.27 -20.54
N PRO A 305 -47.38 -3.54 -20.38
CA PRO A 305 -47.56 -2.56 -19.30
C PRO A 305 -47.90 -3.20 -17.94
N SER A 306 -47.94 -4.54 -17.84
CA SER A 306 -48.20 -5.28 -16.58
C SER A 306 -46.98 -5.32 -15.64
N LYS A 307 -45.76 -5.40 -16.18
CA LYS A 307 -44.52 -5.43 -15.37
C LYS A 307 -44.25 -4.15 -14.60
N ARG A 308 -44.74 -2.99 -15.09
CA ARG A 308 -44.53 -1.71 -14.40
C ARG A 308 -45.31 -1.64 -13.08
N ARG A 309 -46.54 -2.17 -13.05
CA ARG A 309 -47.39 -2.21 -11.83
C ARG A 309 -46.90 -3.20 -10.76
N GLU A 310 -46.23 -4.28 -11.15
CA GLU A 310 -45.61 -5.22 -10.18
C GLU A 310 -44.33 -4.64 -9.57
N VAL A 311 -43.56 -3.89 -10.37
CA VAL A 311 -42.36 -3.17 -9.89
C VAL A 311 -42.74 -2.08 -8.89
N ASP A 312 -43.82 -1.32 -9.15
CA ASP A 312 -44.29 -0.26 -8.26
C ASP A 312 -44.81 -0.82 -6.91
N ARG A 313 -45.51 -1.97 -6.93
CA ARG A 313 -46.03 -2.62 -5.70
C ARG A 313 -44.90 -3.19 -4.84
N ALA A 314 -43.93 -3.87 -5.45
CA ALA A 314 -42.78 -4.44 -4.73
C ALA A 314 -41.85 -3.36 -4.15
N PHE A 315 -41.75 -2.22 -4.82
CA PHE A 315 -40.98 -1.07 -4.35
C PHE A 315 -41.65 -0.35 -3.17
N LEU A 316 -42.98 -0.18 -3.19
CA LEU A 316 -43.73 0.39 -2.07
C LEU A 316 -43.68 -0.51 -0.82
N GLU A 317 -43.74 -1.84 -0.98
CA GLU A 317 -43.55 -2.79 0.13
C GLU A 317 -42.13 -2.72 0.72
N TYR A 318 -41.11 -2.48 -0.11
CA TYR A 318 -39.72 -2.28 0.33
C TYR A 318 -39.52 -0.99 1.13
N MET A 319 -40.10 0.12 0.68
CA MET A 319 -40.05 1.40 1.40
C MET A 319 -40.82 1.34 2.72
N TRP A 320 -41.95 0.62 2.74
CA TRP A 320 -42.73 0.41 3.96
C TRP A 320 -41.96 -0.44 4.98
N MET A 321 -41.28 -1.51 4.54
CA MET A 321 -40.43 -2.36 5.38
C MET A 321 -39.23 -1.59 5.96
N LEU A 322 -38.52 -0.81 5.14
CA LEU A 322 -37.42 0.07 5.58
C LEU A 322 -37.89 1.09 6.62
N SER A 323 -39.06 1.71 6.40
CA SER A 323 -39.62 2.70 7.33
C SER A 323 -40.01 2.10 8.68
N SER A 324 -40.35 0.81 8.72
CA SER A 324 -40.74 0.13 9.94
C SER A 324 -39.56 -0.33 10.81
N TRP A 325 -38.34 -0.42 10.26
CA TRP A 325 -37.20 -1.09 10.91
C TRP A 325 -36.03 -0.16 11.27
N LEU A 326 -36.07 1.09 10.81
CA LEU A 326 -35.07 2.11 11.14
C LEU A 326 -35.66 3.08 12.16
N ASN A 327 -34.89 3.43 13.20
CA ASN A 327 -35.27 4.58 14.04
C ASN A 327 -35.29 5.84 13.17
N GLU A 328 -36.17 6.80 13.50
CA GLU A 328 -36.45 7.98 12.67
C GLU A 328 -35.19 8.75 12.24
N LYS A 329 -34.15 8.79 13.11
CA LYS A 329 -32.84 9.37 12.82
C LYS A 329 -32.01 8.57 11.80
N GLU A 330 -32.03 7.24 11.87
CA GLU A 330 -31.27 6.35 11.00
C GLU A 330 -31.92 6.24 9.62
N LEU A 331 -33.26 6.23 9.59
CA LEU A 331 -34.05 6.30 8.37
C LEU A 331 -33.74 7.59 7.61
N LYS A 332 -33.75 8.72 8.32
CA LYS A 332 -33.44 10.03 7.75
C LYS A 332 -32.00 10.09 7.21
N GLY A 333 -31.01 9.62 7.97
CA GLY A 333 -29.62 9.60 7.50
C GLY A 333 -29.38 8.69 6.29
N THR A 334 -30.08 7.56 6.22
CA THR A 334 -29.98 6.62 5.07
C THR A 334 -30.65 7.19 3.83
N LEU A 335 -31.80 7.86 3.98
CA LEU A 335 -32.51 8.53 2.90
C LEU A 335 -31.75 9.76 2.40
N GLU A 336 -31.22 10.60 3.29
CA GLU A 336 -30.37 11.75 2.94
C GLU A 336 -29.09 11.32 2.20
N TRP A 337 -28.49 10.19 2.59
CA TRP A 337 -27.36 9.62 1.85
C TRP A 337 -27.78 9.17 0.44
N LEU A 338 -28.91 8.46 0.32
CA LEU A 338 -29.42 8.02 -0.98
C LEU A 338 -29.77 9.20 -1.89
N VAL A 339 -30.39 10.26 -1.37
CA VAL A 339 -30.71 11.49 -2.12
C VAL A 339 -29.47 12.11 -2.77
N ASN A 340 -28.32 12.03 -2.10
CA ASN A 340 -27.07 12.62 -2.57
C ASN A 340 -26.34 11.76 -3.62
N GLU A 341 -26.81 10.54 -3.90
CA GLU A 341 -26.21 9.64 -4.89
C GLU A 341 -26.70 10.00 -6.31
N GLN A 342 -25.79 10.40 -7.21
CA GLN A 342 -26.16 10.71 -8.59
C GLN A 342 -26.53 9.42 -9.37
N GLY A 343 -27.71 9.41 -9.98
CA GLY A 343 -28.23 8.28 -10.76
C GLY A 343 -29.30 7.45 -10.04
N LEU A 344 -30.03 8.07 -9.10
CA LEU A 344 -31.22 7.45 -8.54
C LEU A 344 -32.24 7.12 -9.65
N PRO A 345 -32.91 5.96 -9.57
CA PRO A 345 -34.07 5.69 -10.42
C PRO A 345 -35.11 6.81 -10.23
N GLU A 346 -35.68 7.34 -11.32
CA GLU A 346 -36.69 8.41 -11.31
C GLU A 346 -37.85 8.11 -10.35
N GLU A 347 -38.19 6.83 -10.17
CA GLU A 347 -39.27 6.37 -9.29
C GLU A 347 -38.99 6.64 -7.80
N LEU A 348 -37.72 6.62 -7.38
CA LEU A 348 -37.33 6.91 -6.00
C LEU A 348 -37.35 8.42 -5.71
N GLU A 349 -37.07 9.27 -6.71
CA GLU A 349 -37.25 10.71 -6.57
C GLU A 349 -38.73 11.10 -6.40
N VAL A 350 -39.64 10.45 -7.13
CA VAL A 350 -41.09 10.68 -7.04
C VAL A 350 -41.60 10.28 -5.65
N PHE A 351 -41.22 9.10 -5.15
CA PHE A 351 -41.59 8.65 -3.81
C PHE A 351 -41.12 9.60 -2.70
N MET A 352 -39.88 10.10 -2.80
CA MET A 352 -39.33 11.02 -1.79
C MET A 352 -40.00 12.40 -1.82
N LYS A 353 -40.46 12.86 -2.99
CA LYS A 353 -41.26 14.08 -3.13
C LYS A 353 -42.67 13.91 -2.56
N GLU A 354 -43.33 12.78 -2.82
CA GLU A 354 -44.69 12.51 -2.32
C GLU A 354 -44.74 12.41 -0.78
N ASN A 355 -43.66 11.92 -0.16
CA ASN A 355 -43.58 11.76 1.29
C ASN A 355 -42.92 12.95 2.02
N LYS A 356 -42.66 14.07 1.33
CA LYS A 356 -42.06 15.31 1.90
C LYS A 356 -40.69 15.10 2.59
N ILE A 357 -39.90 14.14 2.10
CA ILE A 357 -38.55 13.84 2.61
C ILE A 357 -37.50 14.72 1.92
N LEU A 358 -37.75 15.07 0.66
CA LEU A 358 -37.06 16.13 -0.07
C LEU A 358 -37.79 17.47 0.17
N VAL A 359 -37.08 18.48 0.69
CA VAL A 359 -37.52 19.89 0.64
C VAL A 359 -36.91 20.56 -0.57
#